data_AF-A0A1X2GW91-F1
#
_entry.id   AF-A0A1X2GW91-F1
#
_cell.length_a   1.000
_cell.length_b   1.000
_cell.length_c   1.000
_cell.angle_alpha   90.00
_cell.angle_beta   90.00
_cell.angle_gamma   90.00
#
_symmetry.space_group_name_H-M   'P 1'
#
loop_
_entity.id
_entity.type
_entity.pdbx_description
1 polymer ?
#
loop_
_entity_poly.entity_id
_entity_poly.type
_entity_poly.pdbx_seq_one_letter_code
_entity_poly.pdbx_strand_id
1 'polypeptide(L)'
;RGHALSMWLRSRKRKEQQHRRDNFEDRGVNGPHDGYTVEELVKASKYYFELGSGEAICDRMMFLMQHTMLLRGQTTRALELADLVDLEFEGEGPT
;
A
#
# COMPACT_ATOMS: atom_id res chain seq x y z
N ARG A 1 7.67 37.22 6.63
CA ARG A 1 6.28 37.15 6.11
C ARG A 1 5.78 35.72 5.78
N GLY A 2 6.62 34.67 5.84
CA GLY A 2 6.18 33.29 5.51
C GLY A 2 5.67 32.43 6.67
N HIS A 3 5.98 32.77 7.93
CA HIS A 3 5.67 31.89 9.07
C HIS A 3 4.17 31.82 9.40
N ALA A 4 3.47 32.96 9.41
CA ALA A 4 2.03 32.98 9.65
C ALA A 4 1.26 32.24 8.54
N LEU A 5 1.70 32.41 7.28
CA LEU A 5 1.14 31.70 6.14
C LEU A 5 1.36 30.18 6.25
N SER A 6 2.56 29.74 6.66
CA SER A 6 2.85 28.31 6.82
C SER A 6 2.05 27.68 7.96
N MET A 7 1.85 28.39 9.07
CA MET A 7 0.99 27.95 10.17
C MET A 7 -0.48 27.87 9.75
N TRP A 8 -0.96 28.87 9.02
CA TRP A 8 -2.32 28.88 8.51
C TRP A 8 -2.58 27.72 7.53
N LEU A 9 -1.66 27.47 6.59
CA LEU A 9 -1.74 26.34 5.67
C LEU A 9 -1.73 24.99 6.39
N ARG A 10 -0.90 24.83 7.43
CA ARG A 10 -0.88 23.62 8.28
C ARG A 10 -2.20 23.44 9.03
N SER A 11 -2.74 24.50 9.60
CA SER A 11 -4.03 24.49 10.30
C SER A 11 -5.17 24.10 9.35
N ARG A 12 -5.18 24.66 8.14
CA ARG A 12 -6.15 24.31 7.08
C ARG A 12 -6.08 22.84 6.69
N LYS A 13 -4.87 22.31 6.44
CA LYS A 13 -4.68 20.87 6.14
C LYS A 13 -5.20 19.98 7.26
N ARG A 14 -4.98 20.34 8.53
CA ARG A 14 -5.49 19.56 9.68
C ARG A 14 -7.01 19.57 9.75
N LYS A 15 -7.64 20.73 9.55
CA LYS A 15 -9.12 20.85 9.53
C LYS A 15 -9.73 20.04 8.40
N GLU A 16 -9.12 20.10 7.22
CA GLU A 16 -9.56 19.32 6.07
C GLU A 16 -9.43 17.81 6.33
N GLN A 17 -8.31 17.37 6.89
CA GLN A 17 -8.13 15.97 7.30
C GLN A 17 -9.16 15.51 8.33
N GLN A 18 -9.58 16.38 9.26
CA GLN A 18 -10.65 16.08 10.22
C GLN A 18 -12.01 15.99 9.52
N HIS A 19 -12.33 16.93 8.64
CA HIS A 19 -13.58 16.89 7.87
C HIS A 19 -13.72 15.60 7.05
N ARG A 20 -12.65 15.15 6.39
CA ARG A 20 -12.65 13.87 5.67
C ARG A 20 -12.83 12.66 6.60
N ARG A 21 -12.39 12.74 7.87
CA ARG A 21 -12.66 11.70 8.89
C ARG A 21 -14.13 11.63 9.22
N ASP A 22 -14.71 12.80 9.52
CA ASP A 22 -16.08 12.92 10.00
C ASP A 22 -17.08 12.50 8.89
N ASN A 23 -16.72 12.71 7.63
CA ASN A 23 -17.51 12.29 6.46
C ASN A 23 -17.29 10.85 6.01
N PHE A 24 -16.44 10.07 6.70
CA PHE A 24 -16.07 8.71 6.28
C PHE A 24 -15.61 8.61 4.82
N GLU A 25 -14.97 9.66 4.30
CA GLU A 25 -14.44 9.64 2.93
C GLU A 25 -13.39 8.53 2.83
N ASP A 26 -13.60 7.60 1.89
CA ASP A 26 -12.64 6.54 1.62
C ASP A 26 -11.32 7.16 1.15
N ARG A 27 -10.27 6.90 1.92
CA ARG A 27 -8.92 7.40 1.64
C ARG A 27 -8.15 6.52 0.68
N GLY A 28 -8.71 5.36 0.34
CA GLY A 28 -8.22 4.43 -0.67
C GLY A 28 -8.66 4.82 -2.08
N VAL A 29 -9.77 5.54 -2.23
CA VAL A 29 -10.26 6.03 -3.54
C VAL A 29 -9.21 6.92 -4.22
N ASN A 30 -8.82 6.53 -5.43
CA ASN A 30 -7.73 7.11 -6.23
C ASN A 30 -6.33 6.99 -5.60
N GLY A 31 -6.13 6.06 -4.66
CA GLY A 31 -4.81 5.70 -4.16
C GLY A 31 -4.02 4.89 -5.19
N PRO A 32 -2.69 4.77 -5.07
CA PRO A 32 -1.88 3.91 -5.97
C PRO A 32 -2.33 2.44 -6.01
N HIS A 33 -3.04 1.99 -4.98
CA HIS A 33 -3.60 0.64 -4.87
C HIS A 33 -4.97 0.51 -5.56
N ASP A 34 -5.64 1.61 -5.86
CA ASP A 34 -6.98 1.69 -6.49
C ASP A 34 -6.90 1.85 -8.03
N GLY A 35 -5.67 1.83 -8.58
CA GLY A 35 -5.43 2.19 -9.98
C GLY A 35 -5.10 1.04 -10.93
N TYR A 36 -4.75 -0.15 -10.43
CA TYR A 36 -4.32 -1.25 -11.31
C TYR A 36 -5.49 -2.15 -11.67
N THR A 37 -5.72 -2.30 -12.97
CA THR A 37 -6.47 -3.42 -13.50
C THR A 37 -5.71 -4.73 -13.29
N VAL A 38 -6.43 -5.85 -13.32
CA VAL A 38 -5.83 -7.19 -13.18
C VAL A 38 -4.73 -7.41 -14.24
N GLU A 39 -4.94 -6.92 -15.46
CA GLU A 39 -3.99 -7.04 -16.56
C GLU A 39 -2.70 -6.26 -16.28
N GLU A 40 -2.81 -5.06 -15.72
CA GLU A 40 -1.65 -4.25 -15.35
C GLU A 40 -0.87 -4.85 -14.16
N LEU A 41 -1.57 -5.45 -13.19
CA LEU A 41 -0.92 -6.20 -12.09
C LEU A 41 -0.10 -7.36 -12.65
N VAL A 42 -0.67 -8.14 -13.58
CA VAL A 42 0.04 -9.26 -14.21
C VAL A 42 1.24 -8.76 -14.99
N LYS A 43 1.10 -7.67 -15.74
CA LYS A 43 2.18 -7.06 -16.53
C LYS A 43 3.33 -6.58 -15.63
N ALA A 44 3.03 -5.87 -14.56
CA ALA A 44 4.03 -5.39 -13.60
C ALA A 44 4.74 -6.56 -12.89
N SER A 45 3.97 -7.57 -12.47
CA SER A 45 4.52 -8.78 -11.84
C SER A 45 5.45 -9.55 -12.77
N LYS A 46 5.09 -9.67 -14.06
CA LYS A 46 5.91 -10.34 -15.09
C LYS A 46 7.20 -9.57 -15.37
N TYR A 47 7.14 -8.24 -15.44
CA TYR A 47 8.32 -7.41 -15.67
C TYR A 47 9.44 -7.72 -14.67
N TYR A 48 9.15 -7.72 -13.37
CA TYR A 48 10.15 -8.05 -12.34
C TYR A 48 10.63 -9.51 -12.42
N PHE A 49 9.73 -10.43 -12.77
CA PHE A 49 10.08 -11.84 -12.93
C PHE A 49 11.06 -12.06 -14.08
N GLU A 50 10.84 -11.39 -15.22
CA GLU A 50 11.69 -11.46 -16.41
C GLU A 50 13.07 -10.83 -16.21
N LEU A 51 13.21 -9.84 -15.31
CA LEU A 51 14.52 -9.31 -14.93
C LEU A 51 15.42 -10.37 -14.26
N GLY A 52 14.84 -11.31 -13.50
CA GLY A 52 15.53 -12.46 -12.94
C GLY A 52 16.62 -12.20 -11.90
N SER A 53 16.86 -10.94 -11.50
CA SER A 53 17.81 -10.61 -10.44
C SER A 53 17.20 -10.83 -9.06
N GLY A 54 18.03 -11.08 -8.05
CA GLY A 54 17.56 -11.21 -6.66
C GLY A 54 16.81 -9.97 -6.17
N GLU A 55 17.31 -8.78 -6.52
CA GLU A 55 16.64 -7.50 -6.22
C GLU A 55 15.27 -7.40 -6.90
N ALA A 56 15.16 -7.81 -8.17
CA ALA A 56 13.90 -7.78 -8.90
C ALA A 56 12.87 -8.75 -8.28
N ILE A 57 13.30 -9.90 -7.77
CA ILE A 57 12.41 -10.83 -7.05
C ILE A 57 11.92 -10.22 -5.74
N CYS A 58 12.79 -9.54 -4.99
CA CYS A 58 12.40 -8.82 -3.77
C CYS A 58 11.40 -7.69 -4.09
N ASP A 59 11.65 -6.89 -5.13
CA ASP A 59 10.74 -5.84 -5.59
C ASP A 59 9.39 -6.41 -6.01
N ARG A 60 9.38 -7.55 -6.71
CA ARG A 60 8.16 -8.27 -7.07
C ARG A 60 7.37 -8.69 -5.83
N MET A 61 8.04 -9.26 -4.83
CA MET A 61 7.39 -9.67 -3.58
C MET A 61 6.77 -8.47 -2.87
N MET A 62 7.50 -7.35 -2.75
CA MET A 62 7.02 -6.11 -2.14
C MET A 62 5.81 -5.53 -2.88
N PHE A 63 5.84 -5.53 -4.21
CA PHE A 63 4.72 -5.12 -5.06
C PHE A 63 3.47 -5.97 -4.80
N LEU A 64 3.62 -7.29 -4.78
CA LEU A 64 2.50 -8.21 -4.56
C LEU A 64 1.92 -8.09 -3.14
N MET A 65 2.76 -8.00 -2.10
CA MET A 65 2.27 -7.82 -0.73
C MET A 65 1.51 -6.50 -0.56
N GLN A 66 2.00 -5.41 -1.14
CA GLN A 66 1.32 -4.11 -1.09
C GLN A 66 -0.06 -4.14 -1.77
N HIS A 67 -0.20 -4.87 -2.87
CA HIS A 67 -1.48 -4.99 -3.58
C HIS A 67 -2.45 -5.98 -2.94
N THR A 68 -1.97 -7.13 -2.45
CA THR A 68 -2.83 -8.18 -1.87
C THR A 68 -3.25 -7.87 -0.44
N MET A 69 -2.32 -7.36 0.37
CA MET A 69 -2.57 -7.04 1.79
C MET A 69 -2.92 -5.56 2.00
N LEU A 70 -3.01 -4.75 0.92
CA LEU A 70 -3.30 -3.31 0.96
C LEU A 70 -2.36 -2.53 1.90
N LEU A 71 -1.11 -2.99 1.99
CA LEU A 71 -0.11 -2.40 2.88
C LEU A 71 0.43 -1.10 2.31
N ARG A 72 0.63 -0.11 3.19
CA ARG A 72 1.40 1.08 2.82
C ARG A 72 2.87 0.72 2.68
N GLY A 73 3.57 1.43 1.81
CA GLY A 73 5.01 1.22 1.61
C GLY A 73 5.84 1.34 2.89
N GLN A 74 5.44 2.18 3.85
CA GLN A 74 6.11 2.26 5.16
C GLN A 74 5.90 0.98 5.99
N THR A 75 4.66 0.47 6.05
CA THR A 75 4.32 -0.78 6.76
C THR A 75 5.06 -1.96 6.14
N THR A 76 5.06 -2.05 4.81
CA THR A 76 5.72 -3.14 4.09
C THR A 76 7.23 -3.17 4.32
N ARG A 77 7.88 -2.01 4.47
CA ARG A 77 9.33 -1.93 4.76
C ARG A 77 9.68 -2.18 6.22
N ALA A 78 8.73 -2.03 7.13
CA ALA A 78 8.93 -2.30 8.54
C ALA A 78 8.63 -3.75 8.93
N LEU A 79 8.09 -4.54 7.98
CA LEU A 79 7.72 -5.94 8.17
C LEU A 79 8.99 -6.78 8.33
N GLU A 80 9.04 -7.55 9.40
CA GLU A 80 10.05 -8.57 9.64
C GLU A 80 9.48 -9.96 9.37
N LEU A 81 10.35 -10.93 9.12
CA LEU A 81 9.92 -12.32 8.90
C LEU A 81 9.16 -12.88 10.12
N ALA A 82 9.48 -12.40 11.33
CA ALA A 82 8.82 -12.77 12.57
C ALA A 82 7.38 -12.24 12.68
N ASP A 83 7.00 -11.25 11.88
CA ASP A 83 5.63 -10.72 11.84
C ASP A 83 4.71 -11.57 10.95
N LEU A 84 5.28 -12.42 10.09
CA LEU A 84 4.52 -13.32 9.22
C LEU A 84 4.15 -14.59 10.00
N VAL A 85 2.85 -14.82 10.13
CA VAL A 85 2.30 -16.00 10.78
C VAL A 85 1.65 -16.91 9.74
N ASP A 86 1.87 -18.21 9.90
CA ASP A 86 1.11 -19.20 9.16
C ASP A 86 -0.28 -19.33 9.79
N LEU A 87 -1.30 -19.43 8.96
CA LEU A 87 -2.67 -19.55 9.41
C LEU A 87 -3.30 -20.75 8.72
N GLU A 88 -3.23 -21.89 9.41
CA GLU A 88 -3.85 -23.13 8.96
C GLU A 88 -5.36 -23.05 9.19
N PHE A 89 -6.13 -23.00 8.10
CA PHE A 89 -7.58 -23.10 8.15
C PHE A 89 -8.00 -24.58 8.12
N GLU A 90 -8.27 -25.16 9.29
CA GLU A 90 -8.82 -26.51 9.38
C GLU A 90 -10.17 -26.60 8.66
N GLY A 91 -10.22 -27.40 7.58
CA GLY A 91 -11.46 -27.70 6.86
C GLY A 91 -11.76 -26.86 5.62
N GLU A 92 -10.92 -25.88 5.25
CA GLU A 92 -11.10 -25.11 4.00
C GLU A 92 -10.56 -25.83 2.75
N GLY A 93 -9.89 -26.99 2.93
CA GLY A 93 -9.34 -27.79 1.84
C GLY A 93 -8.14 -27.12 1.14
N PRO A 94 -7.41 -27.85 0.28
CA PRO A 94 -6.34 -27.25 -0.51
C PRO A 94 -6.97 -26.38 -1.60
N THR A 95 -6.83 -25.06 -1.49
CA THR A 95 -7.03 -24.13 -2.63
C THR A 95 -6.03 -24.39 -3.74
#